data_AF-A0A7K3D1T3-F1
#
_entry.id   AF-A0A7K3D1T3-F1
#
_cell.length_a   1.000
_cell.length_b   1.000
_cell.length_c   1.000
_cell.angle_alpha   90.00
_cell.angle_beta   90.00
_cell.angle_gamma   90.00
#
_symmetry.space_group_name_H-M   'P 1'
#
loop_
_entity.id
_entity.type
_entity.pdbx_description
1 polymer ?
#
loop_
_entity_poly.entity_id
_entity_poly.type
_entity_poly.pdbx_seq_one_letter_code
_entity_poly.pdbx_strand_id
1 'polypeptide(L)'
;DAAVLVDPPPGPGVRLAVDGYRALLPRDHPLAAEPVVDVRDLADDDFLISPGGCEDRVRALHESAGLRFAPAQRVRDLATLIGMVQAGIGVTVLSEVARPLLPADLVLVPVSPRAARRLVLSGPRGRARHPAVRALAESAVGLLAEGVLASGR
;
A
#
# COMPACT_ATOMS: atom_id res chain seq x y z
N ASP A 1 6.80 -11.56 -20.63
CA ASP A 1 5.75 -11.08 -21.57
C ASP A 1 4.83 -10.00 -21.03
N ALA A 2 4.73 -9.83 -19.71
CA ALA A 2 4.07 -8.71 -19.06
C ALA A 2 4.75 -8.42 -17.70
N ALA A 3 4.55 -7.23 -17.16
CA ALA A 3 4.97 -6.81 -15.83
C ALA A 3 3.92 -5.87 -15.22
N VAL A 4 3.71 -5.96 -13.91
CA VAL A 4 2.93 -4.95 -13.17
C VAL A 4 3.88 -3.85 -12.75
N LEU A 5 3.60 -2.63 -13.19
CA LEU A 5 4.39 -1.45 -12.88
C LEU A 5 3.64 -0.58 -11.87
N VAL A 6 4.40 -0.03 -10.92
CA VAL A 6 3.93 0.96 -9.95
C VAL A 6 4.20 2.35 -10.52
N ASP A 7 3.14 3.16 -10.62
CA ASP A 7 3.18 4.54 -11.11
C ASP A 7 4.02 4.74 -12.39
N PRO A 8 3.87 3.91 -13.44
CA PRO A 8 4.59 4.17 -14.66
C PRO A 8 4.19 5.53 -15.26
N PRO A 9 5.08 6.16 -16.05
CA PRO A 9 4.73 7.33 -16.84
C PRO A 9 3.59 6.97 -17.82
N PRO A 10 2.84 7.98 -18.31
CA PRO A 10 1.80 7.75 -19.32
C PRO A 10 2.34 6.93 -20.50
N GLY A 11 1.60 5.89 -20.90
CA GLY A 11 2.05 4.97 -21.93
C GLY A 11 1.11 3.77 -22.09
N PRO A 12 1.43 2.85 -23.01
CA PRO A 12 0.60 1.68 -23.28
C PRO A 12 0.56 0.77 -22.04
N GLY A 13 -0.64 0.45 -21.55
CA GLY A 13 -0.85 -0.33 -20.34
C GLY A 13 -2.33 -0.53 -20.05
N VAL A 14 -2.65 -1.56 -19.28
CA VAL A 14 -3.99 -1.70 -18.71
C VAL A 14 -3.90 -1.35 -17.24
N ARG A 15 -4.65 -0.33 -16.79
CA ARG A 15 -4.74 0.02 -15.38
C ARG A 15 -5.45 -1.11 -14.65
N LEU A 16 -4.76 -1.75 -13.72
CA LEU A 16 -5.29 -2.83 -12.89
C LEU A 16 -6.07 -2.27 -11.70
N ALA A 17 -5.44 -1.36 -10.96
CA ALA A 17 -6.02 -0.79 -9.75
C ALA A 17 -5.43 0.59 -9.42
N VAL A 18 -6.16 1.32 -8.58
CA VAL A 18 -5.62 2.42 -7.76
C VAL A 18 -5.56 1.89 -6.34
N ASP A 19 -4.37 1.88 -5.77
CA ASP A 19 -4.06 1.22 -4.50
C ASP A 19 -3.68 2.28 -3.47
N GLY A 20 -4.48 2.38 -2.41
CA GLY A 20 -4.34 3.39 -1.37
C GLY A 20 -3.32 3.01 -0.31
N TYR A 21 -2.80 4.01 0.40
CA TYR A 21 -1.97 3.79 1.59
C TYR A 21 -2.81 3.94 2.85
N ARG A 22 -2.54 3.11 3.85
CA ARG A 22 -3.25 3.01 5.14
C ARG A 22 -2.27 2.77 6.28
N ALA A 23 -2.61 3.26 7.47
CA ALA A 23 -1.87 2.97 8.69
C ALA A 23 -2.17 1.52 9.10
N LEU A 24 -1.13 0.74 9.38
CA LEU A 24 -1.26 -0.58 9.95
C LEU A 24 -1.04 -0.47 11.46
N LEU A 25 -2.04 -0.87 12.22
CA LEU A 25 -2.09 -0.74 13.68
C LEU A 25 -2.56 -2.05 14.32
N PRO A 26 -2.13 -2.37 15.55
CA PRO A 26 -2.85 -3.32 16.41
C PRO A 26 -4.32 -2.90 16.59
N ARG A 27 -5.24 -3.86 16.70
CA ARG A 27 -6.68 -3.55 16.85
C ARG A 27 -7.05 -2.86 18.16
N ASP A 28 -6.23 -3.00 19.18
CA ASP A 28 -6.36 -2.34 20.48
C ASP A 28 -5.64 -0.98 20.55
N HIS A 29 -4.99 -0.56 19.45
CA HIS A 29 -4.35 0.75 19.35
C HIS A 29 -5.40 1.87 19.45
N PRO A 30 -5.13 3.00 20.14
CA PRO A 30 -6.08 4.11 20.28
C PRO A 30 -6.63 4.63 18.94
N LEU A 31 -5.78 4.68 17.91
CA LEU A 31 -6.14 5.13 16.56
C LEU A 31 -6.85 4.06 15.70
N ALA A 32 -7.01 2.82 16.17
CA ALA A 32 -7.57 1.72 15.39
C ALA A 32 -9.06 1.90 15.05
N ALA A 33 -9.79 2.65 15.88
CA ALA A 33 -11.22 2.92 15.71
C ALA A 33 -11.51 4.23 14.95
N GLU A 34 -10.47 5.01 14.63
CA GLU A 34 -10.64 6.27 13.91
C GLU A 34 -11.09 6.02 12.46
N PRO A 35 -11.97 6.86 11.89
CA PRO A 35 -12.37 6.73 10.49
C PRO A 35 -11.22 7.05 9.53
N VAL A 36 -10.29 7.90 9.96
CA VAL A 36 -9.07 8.32 9.26
C VAL A 36 -8.04 8.72 10.30
N VAL A 37 -6.78 8.33 10.10
CA VAL A 37 -5.63 8.73 10.93
C VAL A 37 -4.84 9.84 10.23
N ASP A 38 -4.57 10.96 10.91
CA ASP A 38 -3.59 11.92 10.38
C ASP A 38 -2.18 11.32 10.55
N VAL A 39 -1.34 11.43 9.53
CA VAL A 39 0.05 10.91 9.59
C VAL A 39 0.82 11.57 10.74
N ARG A 40 0.42 12.76 11.20
CA ARG A 40 0.97 13.41 12.39
C ARG A 40 0.69 12.66 13.68
N ASP A 41 -0.46 12.00 13.80
CA ASP A 41 -0.82 11.25 15.00
C ASP A 41 0.04 9.99 15.15
N LEU A 42 0.58 9.46 14.04
CA LEU A 42 1.52 8.33 14.07
C LEU A 42 2.92 8.72 14.59
N ALA A 43 3.20 10.01 14.79
CA ALA A 43 4.49 10.46 15.30
C ALA A 43 4.66 10.21 16.82
N ASP A 44 3.57 9.89 17.51
CA ASP A 44 3.58 9.49 18.92
C ASP A 44 4.06 8.04 19.12
N ASP A 45 4.19 7.27 18.03
CA ASP A 45 4.64 5.88 17.98
C ASP A 45 5.99 5.72 17.29
N ASP A 46 6.68 4.60 17.56
CA ASP A 46 7.85 4.20 16.78
C ASP A 46 7.43 3.84 15.34
N PHE A 47 7.79 4.69 14.39
CA PHE A 47 7.46 4.47 12.98
C PHE A 47 8.42 3.48 12.31
N LEU A 48 7.90 2.35 11.87
CA LEU A 48 8.61 1.31 11.15
C LEU A 48 8.40 1.46 9.64
N ILE A 49 9.41 1.14 8.83
CA ILE A 49 9.26 1.14 7.37
C ILE A 49 9.97 -0.03 6.71
N SER A 50 9.39 -0.58 5.65
CA SER A 50 10.11 -1.40 4.69
C SER A 50 10.45 -0.60 3.43
N PRO A 51 11.73 -0.54 3.02
CA PRO A 51 12.16 0.21 1.84
C PRO A 51 11.61 -0.34 0.52
N GLY A 52 11.03 -1.55 0.52
CA GLY A 52 10.48 -2.20 -0.67
C GLY A 52 9.26 -1.48 -1.26
N GLY A 53 9.48 -0.49 -2.10
CA GLY A 53 8.48 0.12 -2.99
C GLY A 53 7.45 1.06 -2.35
N CYS A 54 7.43 1.18 -1.01
CA CYS A 54 6.52 2.08 -0.30
C CYS A 54 7.21 3.31 0.30
N GLU A 55 8.52 3.25 0.60
CA GLU A 55 9.22 4.31 1.36
C GLU A 55 9.10 5.69 0.71
N ASP A 56 9.31 5.82 -0.60
CA ASP A 56 9.23 7.14 -1.26
C ASP A 56 7.84 7.77 -1.12
N ARG A 57 6.78 6.96 -1.21
CA ARG A 57 5.41 7.47 -1.04
C ARG A 57 5.13 7.81 0.42
N VAL A 58 5.58 6.99 1.36
CA VAL A 58 5.41 7.23 2.79
C VAL A 58 6.20 8.46 3.23
N ARG A 59 7.41 8.66 2.70
CA ARG A 59 8.20 9.87 2.87
C ARG A 59 7.45 11.11 2.37
N ALA A 60 6.93 11.07 1.14
CA ALA A 60 6.15 12.16 0.58
C ALA A 60 4.88 12.47 1.39
N LEU A 61 4.23 11.44 1.97
CA LEU A 61 3.11 11.61 2.90
C LEU A 61 3.53 12.45 4.13
N HIS A 62 4.62 12.08 4.79
CA HIS A 62 5.13 12.81 5.95
C HIS A 62 5.51 14.25 5.58
N GLU A 63 6.25 14.43 4.49
CA GLU A 63 6.67 15.76 4.02
C GLU A 63 5.46 16.65 3.70
N SER A 64 4.42 16.10 3.06
CA SER A 64 3.18 16.84 2.76
C SER A 64 2.39 17.22 4.02
N ALA A 65 2.57 16.49 5.12
CA ALA A 65 2.02 16.81 6.42
C ALA A 65 2.89 17.81 7.22
N GLY A 66 4.03 18.24 6.68
CA GLY A 66 4.99 19.12 7.36
C GLY A 66 5.88 18.37 8.38
N LEU A 67 5.96 17.04 8.29
CA LEU A 67 6.76 16.19 9.15
C LEU A 67 8.09 15.84 8.48
N ARG A 68 9.13 15.66 9.29
CA ARG A 68 10.37 15.03 8.84
C ARG A 68 10.16 13.52 8.79
N PHE A 69 10.44 12.89 7.65
CA PHE A 69 10.45 11.43 7.57
C PHE A 69 11.70 10.84 8.25
N ALA A 70 11.52 10.35 9.48
CA ALA A 70 12.58 9.79 10.31
C ALA A 70 12.11 8.48 10.97
N PRO A 71 12.01 7.38 10.21
CA PRO A 71 11.56 6.10 10.76
C PRO A 71 12.53 5.62 11.85
N ALA A 72 11.98 5.13 12.96
CA ALA A 72 12.73 4.55 14.07
C ALA A 72 13.51 3.33 13.59
N GLN A 73 12.91 2.51 12.72
CA GLN A 73 13.55 1.30 12.19
C GLN A 73 13.21 1.04 10.72
N ARG A 74 14.21 0.53 10.00
CA ARG A 74 14.08 0.04 8.62
C ARG A 74 14.14 -1.48 8.61
N VAL A 75 13.06 -2.10 8.17
CA VAL A 75 12.88 -3.55 8.16
C VAL A 75 12.95 -4.07 6.73
N ARG A 76 13.75 -5.11 6.49
CA ARG A 76 14.05 -5.59 5.12
C ARG A 76 12.84 -6.18 4.41
N ASP A 77 12.02 -6.96 5.09
CA ASP A 77 10.89 -7.68 4.51
C ASP A 77 9.56 -7.32 5.17
N LEU A 78 8.48 -7.45 4.38
CA LEU A 78 7.12 -7.08 4.78
C LEU A 78 6.58 -7.98 5.89
N ALA A 79 6.91 -9.28 5.88
CA ALA A 79 6.42 -10.23 6.88
C ALA A 79 6.95 -9.88 8.27
N THR A 80 8.25 -9.58 8.37
CA THR A 80 8.88 -9.10 9.61
C THR A 80 8.27 -7.77 10.04
N LEU A 81 8.05 -6.83 9.12
CA LEU A 81 7.41 -5.56 9.44
C LEU A 81 6.01 -5.77 10.05
N ILE A 82 5.18 -6.63 9.45
CA ILE A 82 3.85 -6.97 9.96
C ILE A 82 3.95 -7.61 11.34
N GLY A 83 4.87 -8.57 11.54
CA GLY A 83 5.07 -9.23 12.83
C GLY A 83 5.54 -8.28 13.93
N MET A 84 6.33 -7.26 13.59
CA MET A 84 6.77 -6.24 14.55
C MET A 84 5.63 -5.32 14.97
N VAL A 85 4.77 -4.93 14.04
CA VAL A 85 3.54 -4.18 14.37
C VAL A 85 2.62 -5.04 15.23
N GLN A 86 2.43 -6.31 14.88
CA GLN A 86 1.64 -7.26 15.67
C GLN A 86 2.17 -7.44 17.10
N ALA A 87 3.49 -7.39 17.28
CA ALA A 87 4.13 -7.45 18.59
C ALA A 87 4.10 -6.11 19.37
N GLY A 88 3.48 -5.05 18.82
CA GLY A 88 3.40 -3.74 19.45
C GLY A 88 4.71 -2.96 19.48
N ILE A 89 5.68 -3.30 18.61
CA ILE A 89 6.99 -2.61 18.56
C ILE A 89 6.86 -1.21 17.95
N GLY A 90 5.84 -0.99 17.13
CA GLY A 90 5.61 0.27 16.46
C GLY A 90 4.50 0.18 15.43
N VAL A 91 4.35 1.23 14.64
CA VAL A 91 3.31 1.37 13.61
C VAL A 91 3.93 1.56 12.24
N THR A 92 3.15 1.42 11.18
CA THR A 92 3.65 1.68 9.82
C THR A 92 2.53 2.14 8.89
N VAL A 93 2.91 2.57 7.68
CA VAL A 93 1.99 2.84 6.57
C VAL A 93 2.30 1.88 5.42
N LEU A 94 1.29 1.13 5.01
CA LEU A 94 1.37 0.16 3.91
C LEU A 94 0.30 0.43 2.87
N SER A 95 0.45 -0.20 1.72
CA SER A 95 -0.60 -0.23 0.70
C SER A 95 -1.71 -1.22 1.04
N GLU A 96 -2.93 -0.89 0.62
CA GLU A 96 -4.12 -1.69 0.80
C GLU A 96 -4.00 -3.10 0.22
N VAL A 97 -3.26 -3.30 -0.87
CA VAL A 97 -3.02 -4.64 -1.44
C VAL A 97 -2.33 -5.62 -0.48
N ALA A 98 -1.72 -5.15 0.60
CA ALA A 98 -1.14 -6.01 1.63
C ALA A 98 -2.19 -6.63 2.56
N ARG A 99 -3.46 -6.17 2.52
CA ARG A 99 -4.55 -6.63 3.41
C ARG A 99 -4.67 -8.15 3.55
N PRO A 100 -4.57 -8.98 2.50
CA PRO A 100 -4.69 -10.43 2.63
C PRO A 100 -3.56 -11.10 3.43
N LEU A 101 -2.46 -10.38 3.69
CA LEU A 101 -1.30 -10.87 4.45
C LEU A 101 -1.45 -10.57 5.95
N LEU A 102 -2.44 -9.77 6.35
CA LEU A 102 -2.56 -9.28 7.71
C LEU A 102 -3.27 -10.29 8.60
N PRO A 103 -2.72 -10.60 9.79
CA PRO A 103 -3.44 -11.35 10.80
C PRO A 103 -4.67 -10.57 11.31
N ALA A 104 -5.63 -11.29 11.92
CA ALA A 104 -6.92 -10.74 12.29
C ALA A 104 -6.89 -9.72 13.44
N ASP A 105 -5.80 -9.66 14.21
CA ASP A 105 -5.56 -8.72 15.31
C ASP A 105 -4.93 -7.40 14.85
N LEU A 106 -4.64 -7.25 13.55
CA LEU A 106 -4.24 -5.99 12.94
C LEU A 106 -5.40 -5.34 12.16
N VAL A 107 -5.28 -4.03 11.95
CA VAL A 107 -6.22 -3.24 11.15
C VAL A 107 -5.49 -2.26 10.24
N LEU A 108 -6.07 -2.04 9.05
CA LEU A 108 -5.67 -0.97 8.15
C LEU A 108 -6.66 0.19 8.24
N VAL A 109 -6.18 1.35 8.69
CA VAL A 109 -6.99 2.57 8.83
C VAL A 109 -6.58 3.59 7.75
N PRO A 110 -7.52 4.26 7.05
CA PRO A 110 -7.18 5.28 6.06
C PRO A 110 -6.29 6.38 6.64
N VAL A 111 -5.34 6.89 5.87
CA VAL A 111 -4.49 8.01 6.30
C VAL A 111 -4.86 9.35 5.65
N SER A 112 -4.55 10.43 6.36
CA SER A 112 -4.54 11.81 5.89
C SER A 112 -3.13 12.41 6.04
N PRO A 113 -2.55 13.06 5.01
CA PRO A 113 -3.08 13.23 3.66
C PRO A 113 -3.29 11.90 2.93
N ARG A 114 -4.25 11.86 1.99
CA ARG A 114 -4.49 10.65 1.19
C ARG A 114 -3.37 10.45 0.18
N ALA A 115 -2.81 9.24 0.12
CA ALA A 115 -1.94 8.81 -0.97
C ALA A 115 -2.45 7.51 -1.60
N ALA A 116 -2.18 7.39 -2.89
CA ALA A 116 -2.43 6.18 -3.65
C ALA A 116 -1.39 6.04 -4.77
N ARG A 117 -1.26 4.82 -5.29
CA ARG A 117 -0.43 4.49 -6.45
C ARG A 117 -1.26 3.82 -7.54
N ARG A 118 -0.81 3.95 -8.78
CA ARG A 118 -1.39 3.23 -9.92
C ARG A 118 -0.65 1.92 -10.13
N LEU A 119 -1.40 0.82 -10.24
CA LEU A 119 -0.89 -0.48 -10.67
C LEU A 119 -1.28 -0.70 -12.12
N VAL A 120 -0.31 -0.92 -13.00
CA VAL A 120 -0.54 -1.02 -14.45
C VAL A 120 0.14 -2.24 -15.03
N LEU A 121 -0.62 -3.11 -15.71
CA LEU A 121 -0.08 -4.23 -16.46
C LEU A 121 0.45 -3.76 -17.82
N SER A 122 1.75 -3.91 -18.02
CA SER A 122 2.47 -3.47 -19.21
C SER A 122 3.22 -4.64 -19.86
N GLY A 123 3.36 -4.61 -21.18
CA GLY A 123 4.17 -5.56 -21.95
C GLY A 123 5.47 -4.94 -22.46
N PRO A 124 6.37 -5.73 -23.07
CA PRO A 124 7.58 -5.23 -23.72
C PRO A 124 7.27 -4.11 -24.71
N ARG A 125 8.10 -3.06 -24.73
CA ARG A 125 7.98 -1.95 -25.69
C ARG A 125 8.30 -2.45 -27.10
N GLY A 126 7.59 -1.95 -28.11
CA GLY A 126 7.86 -2.25 -29.53
C GLY A 126 7.39 -3.63 -30.03
N ARG A 127 6.66 -4.39 -29.20
CA ARG A 127 6.11 -5.70 -29.55
C ARG A 127 4.59 -5.68 -29.45
N ALA A 128 3.91 -6.32 -30.41
CA ALA A 128 2.48 -6.58 -30.30
C ALA A 128 2.18 -7.41 -29.04
N ARG A 129 1.21 -6.97 -28.24
CA ARG A 129 0.81 -7.68 -27.02
C ARG A 129 0.22 -9.04 -27.42
N HIS A 130 0.69 -10.10 -26.77
CA HIS A 130 0.10 -11.42 -26.96
C HIS A 130 -1.37 -11.37 -26.50
N PRO A 131 -2.34 -11.97 -27.23
CA PRO A 131 -3.76 -11.96 -26.84
C PRO A 131 -4.00 -12.43 -25.40
N ALA A 132 -3.24 -13.42 -24.93
CA ALA A 132 -3.29 -13.90 -23.55
C ALA A 132 -2.97 -12.81 -22.49
N VAL A 133 -2.09 -11.84 -22.80
CA VAL A 133 -1.78 -10.73 -21.88
C VAL A 133 -2.96 -9.77 -21.77
N ARG A 134 -3.73 -9.57 -22.85
CA ARG A 134 -4.95 -8.76 -22.81
C ARG A 134 -6.04 -9.45 -21.98
N ALA A 135 -6.28 -10.74 -22.26
CA ALA A 135 -7.25 -11.53 -21.49
C ALA A 135 -6.89 -11.57 -19.99
N LEU A 136 -5.61 -11.79 -19.66
CA LEU A 136 -5.13 -11.72 -18.27
C LEU A 136 -5.41 -10.35 -17.63
N ALA A 137 -5.17 -9.26 -18.36
CA ALA A 137 -5.42 -7.92 -17.84
C ALA A 137 -6.90 -7.68 -17.54
N GLU A 138 -7.77 -8.07 -18.47
CA GLU A 138 -9.23 -7.92 -18.34
C GLU A 138 -9.76 -8.74 -17.15
N SER A 139 -9.33 -10.00 -17.01
CA SER A 139 -9.67 -10.84 -15.85
C SER A 139 -9.13 -10.27 -14.54
N ALA A 140 -7.89 -9.78 -14.53
CA ALA A 140 -7.29 -9.19 -13.33
C ALA A 140 -8.00 -7.91 -12.89
N VAL A 141 -8.43 -7.05 -13.83
CA VAL A 141 -9.24 -5.86 -13.52
C VAL A 141 -10.56 -6.24 -12.88
N GLY A 142 -11.25 -7.26 -13.40
CA GLY A 142 -12.51 -7.76 -12.82
C GLY A 142 -12.34 -8.24 -11.38
N LEU A 143 -11.36 -9.11 -11.13
CA LEU A 143 -11.08 -9.66 -9.80
C LEU A 143 -10.64 -8.59 -8.79
N LEU A 144 -9.85 -7.60 -9.22
CA LEU A 144 -9.43 -6.51 -8.34
C LEU A 144 -10.57 -5.54 -8.02
N ALA A 145 -11.50 -5.31 -8.95
CA ALA A 145 -12.69 -4.52 -8.67
C ALA A 145 -13.60 -5.20 -7.62
N GLU A 146 -13.76 -6.53 -7.72
CA GLU A 146 -14.55 -7.31 -6.75
C GLU A 146 -13.88 -7.41 -5.37
N GLY A 147 -12.55 -7.58 -5.32
CA GLY A 147 -11.79 -7.61 -4.06
C GLY A 147 -11.74 -6.26 -3.32
N VAL A 148 -11.73 -5.16 -4.06
CA VAL A 148 -11.83 -3.79 -3.50
C VAL A 148 -13.25 -3.53 -2.96
N LEU A 149 -14.30 -4.01 -3.62
CA LEU A 149 -15.68 -3.92 -3.13
C LEU A 149 -15.96 -4.83 -1.93
N ALA A 150 -15.27 -5.96 -1.82
CA ALA A 150 -15.36 -6.85 -0.67
C ALA A 150 -14.60 -6.32 0.57
N SER A 151 -13.56 -5.50 0.38
CA SER A 151 -12.75 -4.91 1.47
C SER A 151 -13.29 -3.58 2.01
N GLY A 152 -14.37 -3.05 1.43
CA GLY A 152 -15.04 -1.81 1.86
C GLY A 152 -16.28 -2.04 2.74
N ARG A 153 -16.50 -3.25 3.25
CA ARG A 153 -17.56 -3.61 4.19
C ARG A 153 -17.00 -3.99 5.55
#